data_AF-A0A8T5UWI2-F1
#
_entry.id   AF-A0A8T5UWI2-F1
#
_cell.length_a   1.000
_cell.length_b   1.000
_cell.length_c   1.000
_cell.angle_alpha   90.00
_cell.angle_beta   90.00
_cell.angle_gamma   90.00
#
_symmetry.space_group_name_H-M   'P 1'
#
loop_
_entity.id
_entity.type
_entity.pdbx_description
1 polymer ?
#
loop_
_entity_poly.entity_id
_entity_poly.type
_entity_poly.pdbx_seq_one_letter_code
_entity_poly.pdbx_strand_id
1 'polypeptide(L)'
;MSLASRNKIDVTVSIAADVIGAVEIVPRARPPLAWLFAGKQASSVIEGLPRLFALCAAAQQAALLAPIEAARKEEIILATKQHRITLVVAERIAELLRGLFVGHLTPNVGSAAAVRSVMHGTSVSIGSEQPIRGPARREAIARIGAAMAAFGITREACALKSGSPFALRIAELDEVDLKSISIEHSFLSVADDRNIVERLLADDDTFCCCPDLEGLRPKRGRWRAT
;
A
#
# COMPACT_ATOMS: atom_id res chain seq x y z
N MET A 1 22.54 30.34 3.49
CA MET A 1 21.07 30.39 3.39
C MET A 1 20.52 29.12 4.00
N SER A 2 19.85 29.21 5.16
CA SER A 2 19.22 28.04 5.79
C SER A 2 17.88 27.80 5.11
N LEU A 3 17.84 26.85 4.16
CA LEU A 3 16.57 26.28 3.70
C LEU A 3 16.02 25.46 4.86
N ALA A 4 15.22 26.09 5.71
CA ALA A 4 14.38 25.37 6.65
C ALA A 4 13.43 24.51 5.81
N SER A 5 13.80 23.24 5.57
CA SER A 5 12.98 22.31 4.82
C SER A 5 11.66 22.15 5.56
N ARG A 6 10.58 22.74 5.05
CA ARG A 6 9.23 22.53 5.59
C ARG A 6 8.86 21.06 5.36
N ASN A 7 8.91 20.25 6.41
CA ASN A 7 8.48 18.85 6.39
C ASN A 7 6.96 18.75 6.56
N LYS A 8 6.21 19.49 5.74
CA LYS A 8 4.74 19.52 5.75
C LYS A 8 4.23 19.39 4.33
N ILE A 9 3.04 18.82 4.19
CA ILE A 9 2.24 18.88 2.98
C ILE A 9 1.25 20.02 3.22
N ASP A 10 1.26 21.01 2.34
CA ASP A 10 0.31 22.12 2.43
C ASP A 10 -0.92 21.75 1.58
N VAL A 11 -2.10 21.81 2.19
CA VAL A 11 -3.38 21.53 1.51
C VAL A 11 -4.24 22.77 1.63
N THR A 12 -4.55 23.40 0.49
CA THR A 12 -5.43 24.56 0.41
C THR A 12 -6.75 24.12 -0.20
N VAL A 13 -7.86 24.38 0.50
CA VAL A 13 -9.21 24.10 0.01
C VAL A 13 -9.95 25.43 -0.09
N SER A 14 -10.36 25.80 -1.30
CA SER A 14 -11.18 26.99 -1.53
C SER A 14 -12.65 26.60 -1.50
N ILE A 15 -13.43 27.23 -0.62
CA ILE A 15 -14.86 26.97 -0.45
C ILE A 15 -15.64 28.23 -0.84
N ALA A 16 -16.64 28.07 -1.72
CA ALA A 16 -17.56 29.14 -2.10
C ALA A 16 -18.99 28.60 -2.04
N ALA A 17 -19.89 29.33 -1.36
CA ALA A 17 -21.28 28.94 -1.17
C ALA A 17 -21.47 27.49 -0.67
N ASP A 18 -20.65 27.08 0.31
CA ASP A 18 -20.63 25.73 0.90
C ASP A 18 -20.22 24.59 -0.06
N VAL A 19 -19.64 24.95 -1.22
CA VAL A 19 -19.11 24.01 -2.20
C VAL A 19 -17.59 24.17 -2.34
N ILE A 20 -16.86 23.06 -2.47
CA ILE A 20 -15.42 23.08 -2.76
C ILE A 20 -15.21 23.57 -4.19
N GLY A 21 -14.64 24.76 -4.35
CA GLY A 21 -14.30 25.36 -5.63
C GLY A 21 -12.93 24.94 -6.16
N ALA A 22 -11.95 24.70 -5.27
CA ALA A 22 -10.61 24.24 -5.65
C ALA A 22 -9.91 23.51 -4.50
N VAL A 23 -9.02 22.57 -4.83
CA VAL A 23 -8.10 21.92 -3.89
C VAL A 23 -6.70 21.97 -4.48
N GLU A 24 -5.76 22.55 -3.75
CA GLU A 24 -4.34 22.56 -4.07
C GLU A 24 -3.59 21.76 -3.02
N ILE A 25 -2.71 20.85 -3.45
CA ILE A 25 -1.85 20.05 -2.57
C ILE A 25 -0.41 20.32 -2.97
N VAL A 26 0.32 21.06 -2.15
CA VAL A 26 1.74 21.28 -2.33
C VAL A 26 2.49 20.20 -1.54
N PRO A 27 3.19 19.27 -2.23
CA PRO A 27 3.88 18.19 -1.55
C PRO A 27 5.07 18.74 -0.75
N ARG A 28 5.45 18.00 0.30
CA ARG A 28 6.68 18.27 1.03
C ARG A 28 7.88 18.28 0.08
N ALA A 29 8.73 19.31 0.17
CA ALA A 29 9.98 19.34 -0.56
C ALA A 29 10.90 18.21 -0.05
N ARG A 30 11.30 17.29 -0.93
CA ARG A 30 12.22 16.19 -0.62
C ARG A 30 13.35 16.19 -1.66
N PRO A 31 14.61 16.01 -1.23
CA PRO A 31 15.71 15.83 -2.17
C PRO A 31 15.44 14.59 -3.05
N PRO A 32 15.95 14.56 -4.29
CA PRO A 32 15.80 13.41 -5.19
C PRO A 32 16.23 12.13 -4.48
N LEU A 33 15.39 11.09 -4.54
CA LEU A 33 15.63 9.85 -3.81
C LEU A 33 16.96 9.20 -4.23
N ALA A 34 17.32 9.30 -5.51
CA ALA A 34 18.59 8.82 -6.06
C ALA A 34 19.82 9.36 -5.31
N TRP A 35 19.76 10.61 -4.81
CA TRP A 35 20.86 11.19 -4.05
C TRP A 35 21.08 10.52 -2.69
N LEU A 36 20.04 9.90 -2.12
CA LEU A 36 20.18 9.14 -0.88
C LEU A 36 20.93 7.82 -1.08
N PHE A 37 21.05 7.35 -2.33
CA PHE A 37 21.61 6.04 -2.69
C PHE A 37 22.94 6.14 -3.42
N ALA A 38 23.17 7.21 -4.18
CA ALA A 38 24.41 7.43 -4.93
C ALA A 38 25.66 7.34 -4.04
N GLY A 39 26.66 6.57 -4.48
CA GLY A 39 27.94 6.40 -3.78
C GLY A 39 27.89 5.50 -2.53
N LYS A 40 26.74 4.91 -2.19
CA LYS A 40 26.60 4.00 -1.04
C LYS A 40 26.69 2.54 -1.45
N GLN A 41 27.10 1.69 -0.52
CA GLN A 41 27.05 0.25 -0.70
C GLN A 41 25.59 -0.24 -0.73
N ALA A 42 25.32 -1.23 -1.59
CA ALA A 42 24.01 -1.85 -1.76
C ALA A 42 23.39 -2.31 -0.42
N SER A 43 24.16 -2.98 0.43
CA SER A 43 23.73 -3.45 1.75
C SER A 43 23.21 -2.31 2.64
N SER A 44 23.99 -1.23 2.74
CA SER A 44 23.63 -0.05 3.52
C SER A 44 22.35 0.63 3.01
N VAL A 45 22.13 0.64 1.69
CA VAL A 45 20.89 1.17 1.11
C VAL A 45 19.69 0.28 1.46
N ILE A 46 19.83 -1.04 1.33
CA ILE A 46 18.77 -2.02 1.61
C ILE A 46 18.32 -1.97 3.08
N GLU A 47 19.27 -1.83 4.02
CA GLU A 47 18.98 -1.67 5.45
C GLU A 47 18.23 -0.36 5.76
N GLY A 48 18.44 0.68 4.96
CA GLY A 48 17.80 1.98 5.12
C GLY A 48 16.37 2.05 4.58
N LEU A 49 15.98 1.15 3.66
CA LEU A 49 14.70 1.20 2.96
C LEU A 49 13.46 1.19 3.88
N PRO A 50 13.39 0.38 4.96
CA PRO A 50 12.22 0.38 5.85
C PRO A 50 11.93 1.75 6.49
N ARG A 51 12.95 2.61 6.64
CA ARG A 51 12.79 3.96 7.18
C ARG A 51 12.26 4.96 6.14
N LEU A 52 12.52 4.70 4.86
CA LEU A 52 12.06 5.54 3.75
C LEU A 52 10.65 5.15 3.29
N PHE A 53 10.36 3.84 3.34
CA PHE A 53 9.14 3.24 2.80
C PHE A 53 8.42 2.43 3.88
N ALA A 54 7.91 3.11 4.90
CA ALA A 54 7.31 2.48 6.08
C ALA A 54 6.14 1.51 5.79
N LEU A 55 5.47 1.69 4.65
CA LEU A 55 4.31 0.91 4.24
C LEU A 55 4.59 -0.08 3.11
N CYS A 56 5.74 0.05 2.44
CA CYS A 56 6.09 -0.76 1.28
C CYS A 56 7.55 -1.26 1.27
N ALA A 57 8.13 -1.44 2.46
CA ALA A 57 9.56 -1.71 2.64
C ALA A 57 10.01 -2.99 1.92
N ALA A 58 9.26 -4.09 2.06
CA ALA A 58 9.60 -5.37 1.46
C ALA A 58 9.49 -5.32 -0.07
N ALA A 59 8.46 -4.66 -0.61
CA ALA A 59 8.34 -4.45 -2.04
C ALA A 59 9.50 -3.63 -2.60
N GLN A 60 9.89 -2.55 -1.89
CA GLN A 60 11.00 -1.69 -2.30
C GLN A 60 12.35 -2.41 -2.18
N GLN A 61 12.54 -3.24 -1.15
CA GLN A 61 13.74 -4.08 -1.03
C GLN A 61 13.82 -5.10 -2.17
N ALA A 62 12.73 -5.79 -2.50
CA ALA A 62 12.71 -6.74 -3.60
C ALA A 62 12.97 -6.05 -4.96
N ALA A 63 12.38 -4.88 -5.18
CA ALA A 63 12.58 -4.07 -6.39
C ALA A 63 14.01 -3.54 -6.52
N LEU A 64 14.70 -3.25 -5.41
CA LEU A 64 16.09 -2.81 -5.41
C LEU A 64 17.07 -3.99 -5.57
N LEU A 65 16.81 -5.12 -4.93
CA LEU A 65 17.66 -6.31 -4.97
C LEU A 65 17.74 -6.92 -6.37
N ALA A 66 16.60 -7.03 -7.06
CA ALA A 66 16.53 -7.65 -8.38
C ALA A 66 17.53 -7.08 -9.42
N PRO A 67 17.62 -5.75 -9.64
CA PRO A 67 18.61 -5.18 -10.56
C PRO A 67 20.06 -5.30 -10.05
N ILE A 68 20.30 -5.27 -8.74
CA ILE A 68 21.63 -5.45 -8.16
C ILE A 68 22.15 -6.87 -8.42
N GLU A 69 21.32 -7.86 -8.16
CA GLU A 69 21.63 -9.28 -8.37
C GLU A 69 21.84 -9.55 -9.87
N ALA A 70 21.02 -8.97 -10.74
CA ALA A 70 21.18 -9.04 -12.18
C ALA A 70 22.52 -8.41 -12.64
N ALA A 71 22.87 -7.22 -12.13
CA ALA A 71 24.13 -6.56 -12.45
C ALA A 71 25.36 -7.36 -11.99
N ARG A 72 25.24 -8.11 -10.89
CA ARG A 72 26.28 -8.98 -10.35
C ARG A 72 26.29 -10.39 -10.94
N LYS A 73 25.30 -10.72 -11.78
CA LYS A 73 25.08 -12.07 -12.31
C LYS A 73 24.94 -13.12 -11.21
N GLU A 74 24.31 -12.74 -10.09
CA GLU A 74 24.03 -13.65 -8.98
C GLU A 74 22.84 -14.56 -9.31
N GLU A 75 23.01 -15.87 -9.15
CA GLU A 75 21.91 -16.83 -9.32
C GLU A 75 21.09 -16.93 -8.03
N ILE A 76 19.85 -16.44 -8.08
CA ILE A 76 18.95 -16.46 -6.94
C ILE A 76 18.19 -17.79 -6.90
N ILE A 77 18.40 -18.55 -5.82
CA ILE A 77 17.66 -19.80 -5.58
C ILE A 77 16.15 -19.57 -5.45
N LEU A 78 15.36 -20.55 -5.87
CA LEU A 78 13.89 -20.49 -5.86
C LEU A 78 13.31 -20.14 -4.48
N ALA A 79 13.89 -20.68 -3.41
CA ALA A 79 13.44 -20.43 -2.04
C ALA A 79 13.51 -18.93 -1.67
N THR A 80 14.57 -18.24 -2.09
CA THR A 80 14.72 -16.80 -1.86
C THR A 80 13.68 -15.99 -2.64
N LYS A 81 13.41 -16.36 -3.90
CA LYS A 81 12.36 -15.72 -4.70
C LYS A 81 10.98 -15.88 -4.06
N GLN A 82 10.62 -17.10 -3.67
CA GLN A 82 9.36 -17.40 -2.99
C GLN A 82 9.20 -16.64 -1.67
N HIS A 83 10.28 -16.55 -0.90
CA HIS A 83 10.29 -15.80 0.36
C HIS A 83 10.01 -14.30 0.13
N ARG A 84 10.70 -13.67 -0.82
CA ARG A 84 10.47 -12.26 -1.16
C ARG A 84 9.04 -12.01 -1.63
N ILE A 85 8.52 -12.85 -2.54
CA ILE A 85 7.12 -12.75 -2.99
C ILE A 85 6.16 -12.82 -1.81
N THR A 86 6.38 -13.74 -0.87
CA THR A 86 5.54 -13.89 0.32
C THR A 86 5.53 -12.60 1.15
N LEU A 87 6.69 -11.97 1.36
CA LEU A 87 6.79 -10.71 2.09
C LEU A 87 6.07 -9.56 1.38
N VAL A 88 6.22 -9.43 0.06
CA VAL A 88 5.51 -8.42 -0.74
C VAL A 88 4.00 -8.62 -0.69
N VAL A 89 3.53 -9.86 -0.81
CA VAL A 89 2.10 -10.18 -0.71
C VAL A 89 1.56 -9.86 0.68
N ALA A 90 2.29 -10.22 1.74
CA ALA A 90 1.89 -9.92 3.11
C ALA A 90 1.81 -8.41 3.36
N GLU A 91 2.77 -7.64 2.86
CA GLU A 91 2.76 -6.18 2.90
C GLU A 91 1.58 -5.58 2.15
N ARG A 92 1.28 -6.10 0.95
CA ARG A 92 0.10 -5.67 0.19
C ARG A 92 -1.19 -5.94 0.94
N ILE A 93 -1.31 -7.10 1.58
CA ILE A 93 -2.46 -7.44 2.43
C ILE A 93 -2.54 -6.46 3.61
N ALA A 94 -1.42 -6.17 4.28
CA ALA A 94 -1.37 -5.19 5.37
C ALA A 94 -1.88 -3.81 4.92
N GLU A 95 -1.45 -3.34 3.76
CA GLU A 95 -1.88 -2.05 3.21
C GLU A 95 -3.35 -2.02 2.81
N LEU A 96 -3.86 -3.10 2.22
CA LEU A 96 -5.29 -3.21 1.91
C LEU A 96 -6.14 -3.20 3.19
N LEU A 97 -5.71 -3.94 4.21
CA LEU A 97 -6.34 -3.94 5.53
C LEU A 97 -6.27 -2.55 6.17
N ARG A 98 -5.12 -1.88 6.11
CA ARG A 98 -4.98 -0.50 6.59
C ARG A 98 -5.94 0.44 5.90
N GLY A 99 -6.02 0.40 4.57
CA GLY A 99 -6.93 1.24 3.78
C GLY A 99 -8.39 1.01 4.15
N LEU A 100 -8.77 -0.27 4.28
CA LEU A 100 -10.11 -0.69 4.70
C LEU A 100 -10.44 -0.18 6.12
N PHE A 101 -9.52 -0.36 7.07
CA PHE A 101 -9.75 0.01 8.45
C PHE A 101 -9.71 1.51 8.70
N VAL A 102 -8.72 2.21 8.15
CA VAL A 102 -8.57 3.66 8.28
C VAL A 102 -9.71 4.39 7.56
N GLY A 103 -10.07 3.94 6.35
CA GLY A 103 -11.10 4.58 5.55
C GLY A 103 -12.53 4.34 6.02
N HIS A 104 -12.81 3.21 6.69
CA HIS A 104 -14.20 2.80 6.94
C HIS A 104 -14.53 2.39 8.38
N LEU A 105 -13.56 1.99 9.19
CA LEU A 105 -13.82 1.37 10.50
C LEU A 105 -13.18 2.12 11.67
N THR A 106 -12.34 3.11 11.41
CA THR A 106 -11.70 3.95 12.44
C THR A 106 -12.65 4.92 13.16
N PRO A 107 -13.77 5.40 12.56
CA PRO A 107 -14.74 6.23 13.30
C PRO A 107 -15.41 5.52 14.48
N ASN A 108 -15.40 4.18 14.50
CA ASN A 108 -16.00 3.39 15.58
C ASN A 108 -14.94 3.00 16.62
N VAL A 109 -15.11 3.49 17.85
CA VAL A 109 -14.19 3.29 18.97
C VAL A 109 -14.03 1.80 19.32
N GLY A 110 -15.07 0.98 19.10
CA GLY A 110 -15.04 -0.47 19.35
C GLY A 110 -14.16 -1.25 18.36
N SER A 111 -14.05 -0.80 17.11
CA SER A 111 -13.22 -1.45 16.08
C SER A 111 -11.75 -1.05 16.14
N ALA A 112 -11.40 0.09 16.74
CA ALA A 112 -10.03 0.60 16.77
C ALA A 112 -9.01 -0.34 17.44
N ALA A 113 -9.41 -1.10 18.47
CA ALA A 113 -8.56 -2.11 19.10
C ALA A 113 -8.32 -3.31 18.19
N ALA A 114 -9.36 -3.80 17.50
CA ALA A 114 -9.27 -4.88 16.53
C ALA A 114 -8.40 -4.47 15.32
N VAL A 115 -8.54 -3.23 14.83
CA VAL A 115 -7.69 -2.67 13.76
C VAL A 115 -6.22 -2.71 14.18
N ARG A 116 -5.88 -2.19 15.36
CA ARG A 116 -4.51 -2.20 15.87
C ARG A 116 -3.96 -3.63 16.00
N SER A 117 -4.79 -4.58 16.46
CA SER A 117 -4.40 -5.98 16.61
C SER A 117 -4.11 -6.66 15.27
N VAL A 118 -4.94 -6.43 14.24
CA VAL A 118 -4.66 -6.93 12.87
C VAL A 118 -3.38 -6.32 12.33
N MET A 119 -3.24 -5.00 12.42
CA MET A 119 -2.07 -4.28 11.90
C MET A 119 -0.77 -4.77 12.57
N HIS A 120 -0.80 -5.00 13.88
CA HIS A 120 0.35 -5.52 14.60
C HIS A 120 0.66 -7.00 14.30
N GLY A 121 -0.38 -7.84 14.16
CA GLY A 121 -0.19 -9.24 13.77
C GLY A 121 0.41 -9.38 12.36
N THR A 122 -0.04 -8.54 11.43
CA THR A 122 0.48 -8.53 10.06
C THR A 122 1.90 -7.98 10.01
N SER A 123 2.24 -6.92 10.77
CA SER A 123 3.61 -6.39 10.83
C SER A 123 4.61 -7.39 11.42
N VAL A 124 4.22 -8.13 12.47
CA VAL A 124 5.06 -9.19 13.06
C VAL A 124 5.31 -10.30 12.06
N SER A 125 4.34 -10.61 11.20
CA SER A 125 4.47 -11.63 10.16
C SER A 125 5.38 -11.20 8.99
N ILE A 126 5.55 -9.88 8.76
CA ILE A 126 6.36 -9.30 7.68
C ILE A 126 7.80 -9.00 8.13
N GLY A 127 8.00 -8.58 9.38
CA GLY A 127 9.30 -8.06 9.87
C GLY A 127 10.38 -9.09 10.21
N SER A 128 10.19 -10.37 9.87
CA SER A 128 11.14 -11.44 10.21
C SER A 128 11.91 -11.88 8.97
N GLU A 129 13.22 -11.62 8.96
CA GLU A 129 14.17 -12.06 7.90
C GLU A 129 14.26 -13.60 7.79
N GLN A 130 13.80 -14.32 8.81
CA GLN A 130 13.64 -15.76 8.78
C GLN A 130 12.15 -16.13 8.76
N PRO A 131 11.75 -17.22 8.09
CA PRO A 131 10.40 -17.74 8.23
C PRO A 131 10.12 -17.98 9.72
N ILE A 132 9.17 -17.26 10.29
CA ILE A 132 8.81 -17.37 11.71
C ILE A 132 8.38 -18.83 11.94
N ARG A 133 9.27 -19.64 12.51
CA ARG A 133 8.96 -21.02 12.87
C ARG A 133 8.56 -21.06 14.34
N GLY A 134 7.56 -21.90 14.66
CA GLY A 134 7.22 -22.21 16.04
C GLY A 134 6.13 -21.34 16.68
N PRO A 135 6.21 -21.07 18.00
CA PRO A 135 5.13 -20.46 18.80
C PRO A 135 4.71 -19.06 18.33
N ALA A 136 5.67 -18.20 17.98
CA ALA A 136 5.40 -16.79 17.62
C ALA A 136 4.53 -16.65 16.35
N ARG A 137 4.72 -17.52 15.34
CA ARG A 137 3.85 -17.53 14.14
C ARG A 137 2.44 -17.97 14.47
N ARG A 138 2.29 -19.00 15.30
CA ARG A 138 0.97 -19.48 15.74
C ARG A 138 0.24 -18.41 16.52
N GLU A 139 0.95 -17.69 17.38
CA GLU A 139 0.40 -16.59 18.15
C GLU A 139 0.00 -15.39 17.28
N ALA A 140 0.83 -15.01 16.30
CA ALA A 140 0.48 -13.96 15.34
C ALA A 140 -0.76 -14.34 14.51
N ILE A 141 -0.83 -15.59 14.02
CA ILE A 141 -2.01 -16.10 13.30
C ILE A 141 -3.25 -16.11 14.21
N ALA A 142 -3.11 -16.54 15.46
CA ALA A 142 -4.21 -16.54 16.42
C ALA A 142 -4.70 -15.11 16.72
N ARG A 143 -3.78 -14.14 16.88
CA ARG A 143 -4.10 -12.71 17.06
C ARG A 143 -4.81 -12.12 15.86
N ILE A 144 -4.37 -12.43 14.64
CA ILE A 144 -5.06 -12.02 13.41
C ILE A 144 -6.45 -12.65 13.38
N GLY A 145 -6.56 -13.97 13.60
CA GLY A 145 -7.84 -14.69 13.60
C GLY A 145 -8.85 -14.13 14.62
N ALA A 146 -8.41 -13.86 15.84
CA ALA A 146 -9.25 -13.27 16.88
C ALA A 146 -9.74 -11.86 16.51
N ALA A 147 -8.86 -11.04 15.92
CA ALA A 147 -9.23 -9.70 15.50
C ALA A 147 -10.18 -9.71 14.28
N MET A 148 -9.98 -10.64 13.33
CA MET A 148 -10.93 -10.88 12.22
C MET A 148 -12.29 -11.37 12.73
N ALA A 149 -12.32 -12.20 13.76
CA ALA A 149 -13.57 -12.61 14.40
C ALA A 149 -14.30 -11.44 15.09
N ALA A 150 -13.57 -10.51 15.72
CA ALA A 150 -14.14 -9.29 16.30
C ALA A 150 -14.77 -8.37 15.23
N PHE A 151 -14.27 -8.46 14.00
CA PHE A 151 -14.85 -7.83 12.82
C PHE A 151 -16.07 -8.56 12.25
N GLY A 152 -16.40 -9.74 12.76
CA GLY A 152 -17.50 -10.58 12.25
C GLY A 152 -17.13 -11.47 11.08
N ILE A 153 -15.83 -11.59 10.76
CA ILE A 153 -15.29 -12.47 9.72
C ILE A 153 -14.94 -13.80 10.38
N THR A 154 -15.76 -14.82 10.17
CA THR A 154 -15.55 -16.16 10.73
C THR A 154 -14.76 -17.03 9.78
N ARG A 155 -14.09 -18.06 10.31
CA ARG A 155 -13.24 -18.96 9.54
C ARG A 155 -14.05 -19.97 8.73
N GLU A 156 -15.27 -20.31 9.17
CA GLU A 156 -16.10 -21.35 8.59
C GLU A 156 -17.14 -20.89 7.55
N ALA A 157 -17.36 -19.58 7.33
CA ALA A 157 -18.39 -19.13 6.40
C ALA A 157 -17.97 -17.92 5.55
N CYS A 158 -18.31 -17.94 4.26
CA CYS A 158 -18.32 -16.75 3.38
C CYS A 158 -19.35 -15.68 3.80
N ALA A 159 -19.90 -15.74 5.02
CA ALA A 159 -20.96 -14.87 5.51
C ALA A 159 -20.48 -14.09 6.75
N LEU A 160 -20.65 -12.77 6.70
CA LEU A 160 -20.38 -11.90 7.84
C LEU A 160 -21.42 -12.11 8.93
N LYS A 161 -20.99 -12.09 10.19
CA LYS A 161 -21.93 -12.11 11.32
C LYS A 161 -22.83 -10.87 11.26
N SER A 162 -24.15 -11.06 11.22
CA SER A 162 -25.11 -9.96 11.26
C SER A 162 -24.88 -9.06 12.49
N GLY A 163 -24.97 -7.75 12.30
CA GLY A 163 -24.69 -6.74 13.34
C GLY A 163 -23.21 -6.57 13.70
N SER A 164 -22.29 -7.27 13.03
CA SER A 164 -20.85 -7.03 13.20
C SER A 164 -20.43 -5.68 12.62
N PRO A 165 -19.27 -5.12 13.04
CA PRO A 165 -18.76 -3.88 12.48
C PRO A 165 -18.67 -3.87 10.95
N PHE A 166 -18.27 -4.98 10.32
CA PHE A 166 -18.26 -5.09 8.86
C PHE A 166 -19.66 -5.21 8.26
N ALA A 167 -20.54 -6.01 8.84
CA ALA A 167 -21.91 -6.15 8.32
C ALA A 167 -22.66 -4.81 8.36
N LEU A 168 -22.52 -4.06 9.45
CA LEU A 168 -23.09 -2.71 9.57
C LEU A 168 -22.48 -1.77 8.52
N ARG A 169 -21.16 -1.80 8.34
CA ARG A 169 -20.51 -0.91 7.38
C ARG A 169 -20.84 -1.23 5.92
N ILE A 170 -21.02 -2.51 5.58
CA ILE A 170 -21.47 -2.92 4.24
C ILE A 170 -22.92 -2.51 4.01
N ALA A 171 -23.80 -2.70 5.00
CA ALA A 171 -25.18 -2.23 4.91
C ALA A 171 -25.25 -0.71 4.71
N GLU A 172 -24.44 0.07 5.44
CA GLU A 172 -24.31 1.52 5.22
C GLU A 172 -23.80 1.88 3.81
N LEU A 173 -22.90 1.07 3.23
CA LEU A 173 -22.41 1.30 1.87
C LEU A 173 -23.45 0.92 0.81
N ASP A 174 -24.25 -0.11 1.04
CA ASP A 174 -25.34 -0.54 0.15
C ASP A 174 -26.50 0.45 0.14
N GLU A 175 -26.78 1.10 1.27
CA GLU A 175 -27.77 2.20 1.41
C GLU A 175 -27.30 3.48 0.69
N VAL A 176 -25.99 3.71 0.57
CA VAL A 176 -25.40 4.80 -0.22
C VAL A 176 -25.29 4.36 -1.68
N ASP A 177 -26.46 4.19 -2.32
CA ASP A 177 -26.72 3.93 -3.74
C ASP A 177 -25.49 3.59 -4.60
N LEU A 178 -24.84 2.45 -4.33
CA LEU A 178 -23.77 1.90 -5.17
C LEU A 178 -24.31 1.42 -6.54
N LYS A 179 -25.64 1.42 -6.72
CA LYS A 179 -26.35 0.84 -7.87
C LYS A 179 -26.29 1.66 -9.15
N SER A 180 -25.74 2.87 -9.16
CA SER A 180 -25.78 3.71 -10.38
C SER A 180 -24.48 4.38 -10.75
N ILE A 181 -23.34 4.03 -10.16
CA ILE A 181 -22.05 4.46 -10.72
C ILE A 181 -21.62 3.47 -11.80
N SER A 182 -22.33 3.49 -12.93
CA SER A 182 -21.75 3.02 -14.21
C SER A 182 -20.64 3.99 -14.54
N ILE A 183 -19.45 3.69 -14.04
CA ILE A 183 -18.30 4.44 -14.43
C ILE A 183 -17.61 3.64 -15.51
N GLU A 184 -17.87 4.02 -16.75
CA GLU A 184 -16.96 3.75 -17.85
C GLU A 184 -15.58 4.27 -17.43
N HIS A 185 -14.74 3.36 -17.00
CA HIS A 185 -13.40 3.65 -16.55
C HIS A 185 -12.44 2.78 -17.33
N SER A 186 -11.76 3.40 -18.29
CA SER A 186 -10.47 2.92 -18.80
C SER A 186 -9.41 3.18 -17.73
N PHE A 187 -9.45 2.41 -16.65
CA PHE A 187 -8.41 2.39 -15.63
C PHE A 187 -7.34 1.38 -15.99
N LEU A 188 -6.12 1.67 -15.57
CA LEU A 188 -5.08 0.66 -15.51
C LEU A 188 -5.52 -0.51 -14.62
N SER A 189 -5.30 -1.70 -15.15
CA SER A 189 -5.55 -3.00 -14.58
C SER A 189 -4.26 -3.81 -14.58
N VAL A 190 -4.29 -5.00 -13.98
CA VAL A 190 -3.15 -5.94 -13.99
C VAL A 190 -2.77 -6.36 -15.42
N ALA A 191 -3.69 -6.26 -16.39
CA ALA A 191 -3.41 -6.56 -17.79
C ALA A 191 -2.43 -5.54 -18.42
N ASP A 192 -2.35 -4.33 -17.87
CA ASP A 192 -1.53 -3.24 -18.40
C ASP A 192 -0.09 -3.26 -17.85
N ASP A 193 0.17 -4.03 -16.78
CA ASP A 193 1.47 -4.08 -16.09
C ASP A 193 2.61 -4.45 -17.04
N ARG A 194 2.38 -5.41 -17.94
CA ARG A 194 3.41 -5.87 -18.88
C ARG A 194 3.81 -4.76 -19.85
N ASN A 195 2.83 -4.04 -20.41
CA ASN A 195 3.09 -2.94 -21.34
C ASN A 195 3.86 -1.81 -20.63
N ILE A 196 3.43 -1.44 -19.42
CA ILE A 196 4.11 -0.41 -18.62
C ILE A 196 5.55 -0.81 -18.30
N VAL A 197 5.80 -2.07 -17.95
CA VAL A 197 7.16 -2.57 -17.69
C VAL A 197 8.01 -2.55 -18.96
N GLU A 198 7.48 -3.01 -20.10
CA GLU A 198 8.20 -2.97 -21.38
C GLU A 198 8.57 -1.53 -21.77
N ARG A 199 7.69 -0.56 -21.53
CA ARG A 199 7.94 0.86 -21.78
C ARG A 199 8.91 1.49 -20.78
N LEU A 200 8.84 1.16 -19.49
CA LEU A 200 9.83 1.58 -18.49
C LEU A 200 11.26 1.14 -18.83
N LEU A 201 11.40 0.05 -19.59
CA LEU A 201 12.69 -0.50 -20.00
C LEU A 201 13.17 0.00 -21.36
N ALA A 202 12.26 0.45 -22.23
CA ALA A 202 12.54 0.85 -23.60
C ALA A 202 12.54 2.37 -23.82
N ASP A 203 11.68 3.09 -23.10
CA ASP A 203 11.51 4.54 -23.24
C ASP A 203 12.56 5.30 -22.41
N ASP A 204 12.72 6.58 -22.70
CA ASP A 204 13.65 7.45 -21.98
C ASP A 204 13.12 7.86 -20.59
N ASP A 205 13.97 8.54 -19.82
CA ASP A 205 13.73 9.00 -18.46
C ASP A 205 12.43 9.81 -18.30
N THR A 206 11.92 10.41 -19.38
CA THR A 206 10.69 11.21 -19.34
C THR A 206 9.45 10.36 -19.08
N PHE A 207 9.43 9.09 -19.51
CA PHE A 207 8.32 8.18 -19.21
C PHE A 207 8.20 7.91 -17.70
N CYS A 208 9.32 7.85 -16.98
CA CYS A 208 9.32 7.71 -15.52
C CYS A 208 8.74 8.96 -14.81
N CYS A 209 8.95 10.15 -15.39
CA CYS A 209 8.48 11.41 -14.82
C CYS A 209 7.03 11.74 -15.20
N CYS A 210 6.61 11.37 -16.42
CA CYS A 210 5.28 11.63 -16.96
C CYS A 210 4.89 10.50 -17.92
N PRO A 211 4.40 9.35 -17.40
CA PRO A 211 4.09 8.22 -18.25
C PRO A 211 2.88 8.54 -19.14
N ASP A 212 3.07 8.48 -20.45
CA ASP A 212 1.98 8.55 -21.43
C ASP A 212 1.24 7.21 -21.43
N LEU A 213 0.14 7.14 -20.69
CA LEU A 213 -0.65 5.92 -20.51
C LEU A 213 -1.79 5.80 -21.52
N GLU A 214 -1.69 6.44 -22.70
CA GLU A 214 -2.72 6.38 -23.76
C GLU A 214 -4.12 6.78 -23.26
N GLY A 215 -4.19 7.70 -22.29
CA GLY A 215 -5.43 8.13 -21.66
C GLY A 215 -5.98 7.19 -20.57
N LEU A 216 -5.35 6.03 -20.34
CA LEU A 216 -5.66 5.15 -19.21
C LEU A 216 -5.27 5.84 -17.91
N ARG A 217 -6.25 6.01 -17.03
CA ARG A 217 -6.01 6.68 -15.76
C ARG A 217 -5.47 5.65 -14.75
N PRO A 218 -4.47 5.99 -13.93
CA PRO A 218 -4.18 5.19 -12.75
C PRO A 218 -5.46 5.09 -11.91
N LYS A 219 -5.72 3.93 -11.31
CA LYS A 219 -6.86 3.74 -10.41
C LYS A 219 -6.71 4.62 -9.17
N ARG A 220 -7.12 5.88 -9.29
CA ARG A 220 -7.30 6.82 -8.17
C ARG A 220 -8.68 6.49 -7.58
N GLY A 221 -8.71 5.80 -6.44
CA GLY A 221 -10.00 5.53 -5.77
C GLY A 221 -10.77 6.83 -5.54
N ARG A 222 -12.10 6.83 -5.77
CA ARG A 222 -13.14 7.90 -5.67
C ARG A 222 -12.81 9.38 -5.95
N TRP A 223 -11.58 9.76 -6.25
CA TRP A 223 -11.13 11.13 -6.49
C TRP A 223 -10.74 11.26 -7.97
N ARG A 224 -11.71 11.61 -8.81
CA ARG A 224 -11.44 12.18 -10.14
C ARG A 224 -11.28 13.69 -9.97
N ALA A 225 -10.12 14.23 -10.32
CA ALA A 225 -10.03 15.60 -10.83
C ALA A 225 -10.57 15.58 -12.27
N THR A 226 -11.59 16.38 -12.52
CA THR A 226 -11.97 16.88 -13.85
C THR A 226 -10.90 17.83 -14.36
#